data_AF-A0A356A0V3-F1
#
_entry.id   AF-A0A356A0V3-F1
#
_cell.length_a   1.000
_cell.length_b   1.000
_cell.length_c   1.000
_cell.angle_alpha   90.00
_cell.angle_beta   90.00
_cell.angle_gamma   90.00
#
_symmetry.space_group_name_H-M   'P 1'
#
loop_
_entity.id
_entity.type
_entity.pdbx_description
1 polymer ?
#
loop_
_entity_poly.entity_id
_entity_poly.type
_entity_poly.pdbx_seq_one_letter_code
_entity_poly.pdbx_strand_id
1 'polypeptide(L)' 'MCIATPETVLSIEEAATGPVGTILHAGRVISVDLSLVPEAKVGDTILFFRGNALRVIEETEARKIRAALGAL' A
#
# COMPACT_ATOMS: atom_id res chain seq x y z
N MET A 1 7.40 -3.88 17.11
CA MET A 1 7.19 -2.49 16.64
C MET A 1 6.93 -2.57 15.15
N CYS A 2 5.77 -2.13 14.66
CA CYS A 2 5.42 -2.21 13.24
C CYS A 2 5.33 -0.79 12.66
N ILE A 3 5.78 -0.60 11.43
CA ILE A 3 5.77 0.68 10.72
C ILE A 3 5.11 0.50 9.35
N ALA A 4 4.46 1.54 8.84
CA ALA A 4 3.87 1.50 7.51
C ALA A 4 4.97 1.48 6.44
N THR A 5 4.77 0.70 5.38
CA THR A 5 5.72 0.62 4.26
C THR A 5 5.08 1.12 2.97
N PRO A 6 5.85 1.80 2.09
CA PRO A 6 5.36 2.18 0.77
C PRO A 6 5.29 0.97 -0.16
N GLU A 7 4.11 0.66 -0.67
CA GLU A 7 3.86 -0.49 -1.54
C GLU A 7 3.05 -0.08 -2.77
N THR A 8 3.29 -0.74 -3.90
CA THR A 8 2.58 -0.43 -5.15
C THR A 8 1.38 -1.35 -5.34
N VAL A 9 0.23 -0.76 -5.67
CA VAL A 9 -1.01 -1.50 -5.96
C VAL A 9 -0.89 -2.23 -7.30
N LEU A 10 -1.09 -3.55 -7.29
CA LEU A 10 -0.95 -4.44 -8.44
C LEU A 10 -2.29 -4.77 -9.12
N SER A 11 -3.37 -4.87 -8.34
CA SER A 11 -4.74 -5.06 -8.83
C SER A 11 -5.71 -4.40 -7.86
N ILE A 12 -6.93 -4.14 -8.33
CA ILE A 12 -8.06 -3.66 -7.53
C ILE A 12 -9.30 -4.44 -7.95
N GLU A 13 -10.06 -4.92 -6.97
CA GLU A 13 -11.31 -5.63 -7.14
C GLU A 13 -12.36 -5.06 -6.16
N GLU A 14 -13.62 -4.98 -6.59
CA GLU A 14 -14.72 -4.57 -5.72
C GLU A 14 -15.27 -5.80 -4.98
N ALA A 15 -15.18 -5.79 -3.64
CA ALA A 15 -15.73 -6.83 -2.78
C ALA A 15 -16.99 -6.32 -2.05
N ALA A 16 -17.75 -7.25 -1.46
CA ALA A 16 -18.94 -6.89 -0.66
C ALA A 16 -18.61 -5.96 0.53
N THR A 17 -17.35 -5.94 0.98
CA THR A 17 -16.86 -5.12 2.09
C THR A 17 -16.20 -3.81 1.65
N GLY A 18 -16.09 -3.54 0.35
CA GLY A 18 -15.39 -2.39 -0.20
C GLY A 18 -14.29 -2.76 -1.20
N PRO A 19 -13.53 -1.76 -1.71
CA PRO A 19 -12.46 -1.99 -2.67
C PRO A 19 -11.27 -2.72 -2.00
N VAL A 20 -10.81 -3.79 -2.64
CA VAL A 20 -9.67 -4.60 -2.19
C VAL A 20 -8.60 -4.57 -3.26
N GLY A 21 -7.40 -4.16 -2.86
CA GLY A 21 -6.22 -4.21 -3.71
C GLY A 21 -5.35 -5.43 -3.44
N THR A 22 -4.38 -5.68 -4.33
CA THR A 22 -3.23 -6.55 -4.03
C THR A 22 -1.92 -5.79 -4.14
N ILE A 23 -0.93 -6.19 -3.34
CA ILE A 23 0.44 -5.63 -3.34
C ILE A 23 1.47 -6.75 -3.23
N LEU A 24 2.71 -6.50 -3.66
CA LEU A 24 3.85 -7.38 -3.39
C LEU A 24 4.63 -6.86 -2.18
N HIS A 25 4.38 -7.43 -1.00
CA HIS A 25 5.06 -7.05 0.23
C HIS A 25 5.97 -8.19 0.72
N ALA A 26 7.24 -7.89 0.96
CA ALA A 26 8.24 -8.86 1.42
C ALA A 26 8.27 -10.18 0.61
N GLY A 27 8.13 -10.06 -0.72
CA GLY A 27 8.14 -11.21 -1.65
C GLY A 27 6.84 -12.02 -1.69
N ARG A 28 5.75 -11.55 -1.07
CA ARG A 28 4.44 -12.20 -1.07
C ARG A 28 3.37 -11.27 -1.62
N VAL A 29 2.47 -11.83 -2.43
CA VAL A 29 1.26 -11.12 -2.83
C VAL A 29 0.29 -11.18 -1.66
N ILE A 30 -0.15 -10.01 -1.19
CA ILE A 30 -1.12 -9.88 -0.10
C ILE A 30 -2.25 -8.94 -0.49
N SER A 31 -3.45 -9.21 0.05
CA SER A 31 -4.61 -8.32 -0.10
C SER A 31 -4.50 -7.11 0.83
N VAL A 32 -4.99 -5.96 0.36
CA VAL A 32 -5.04 -4.71 1.11
C VAL A 32 -6.44 -4.10 1.01
N ASP A 33 -6.98 -3.68 2.14
CA ASP A 33 -8.22 -2.89 2.20
C ASP A 33 -7.94 -1.46 1.72
N LEU A 34 -8.65 -1.02 0.68
CA LEU A 34 -8.55 0.31 0.08
C LEU A 34 -9.68 1.24 0.51
N SER A 35 -10.55 0.84 1.45
CA SER A 35 -11.75 1.61 1.83
C SER A 35 -11.44 3.01 2.38
N LEU A 36 -10.22 3.24 2.87
CA LEU A 36 -9.76 4.56 3.35
C LEU A 36 -9.19 5.46 2.24
N VAL A 37 -8.92 4.87 1.07
CA VAL A 37 -8.37 5.54 -0.13
C VAL A 37 -9.07 5.03 -1.39
N PRO A 38 -10.40 5.20 -1.51
CA PRO A 38 -11.17 4.68 -2.64
C PRO A 38 -10.74 5.26 -4.00
N GLU A 39 -9.99 6.35 -4.01
CA GLU A 39 -9.40 6.97 -5.19
C GLU A 39 -8.15 6.27 -5.74
N ALA A 40 -7.58 5.31 -4.99
CA ALA A 40 -6.38 4.59 -5.37
C ALA A 40 -6.56 3.81 -6.69
N LYS A 41 -5.51 3.80 -7.51
CA LYS A 41 -5.48 3.12 -8.81
C LYS A 41 -4.36 2.08 -8.86
N VAL A 42 -4.50 1.12 -9.77
CA VAL A 42 -3.40 0.20 -10.09
C VAL A 42 -2.18 1.00 -10.53
N GLY A 43 -1.02 0.71 -9.92
CA GLY A 43 0.22 1.45 -10.13
C GLY A 43 0.47 2.57 -9.10
N ASP A 44 -0.54 2.98 -8.33
CA ASP A 44 -0.32 3.95 -7.26
C ASP A 44 0.53 3.34 -6.14
N THR A 45 1.30 4.21 -5.48
CA THR A 45 2.01 3.83 -4.26
C THR A 45 1.18 4.23 -3.05
N ILE A 46 0.95 3.26 -2.17
CA ILE A 46 0.19 3.43 -0.93
C ILE A 46 1.09 3.27 0.30
N LEU A 47 0.71 3.89 1.40
CA LEU A 47 1.23 3.54 2.73
C LEU A 47 0.45 2.36 3.29
N PHE A 48 1.05 1.17 3.19
CA PHE A 48 0.50 -0.07 3.70
C PHE A 48 0.80 -0.25 5.19
N PHE A 49 -0.24 -0.50 5.99
CA PHE A 49 -0.09 -0.84 7.41
C PHE A 49 -1.15 -1.84 7.84
N ARG A 50 -0.69 -3.02 8.30
CA ARG A 50 -1.54 -4.08 8.89
C ARG A 50 -2.78 -4.40 8.05
N GLY A 51 -2.61 -4.60 6.75
CA GLY A 51 -3.70 -5.00 5.85
C GLY A 51 -4.50 -3.84 5.25
N ASN A 52 -4.17 -2.58 5.56
CA ASN A 52 -4.92 -1.41 5.10
C ASN A 52 -4.00 -0.45 4.34
N ALA A 53 -4.55 0.22 3.33
CA ALA A 53 -3.95 1.39 2.71
C ALA A 53 -4.37 2.64 3.48
N LEU A 54 -3.41 3.37 4.04
CA LEU A 54 -3.70 4.57 4.84
C LEU A 54 -3.78 5.84 4.01
N ARG A 55 -2.93 5.94 2.97
CA ARG A 55 -2.78 7.09 2.08
C ARG A 55 -2.23 6.61 0.74
N VAL A 56 -2.69 7.21 -0.36
CA VAL A 56 -1.93 7.26 -1.61
C VAL A 56 -0.84 8.30 -1.45
N ILE A 57 0.40 7.97 -1.82
CA ILE A 57 1.55 8.86 -1.71
C ILE A 57 2.31 8.94 -3.03
N GLU A 58 3.01 10.05 -3.23
CA GLU A 58 3.89 10.17 -4.38
C GLU A 58 5.17 9.34 -4.23
N GLU A 59 5.74 8.94 -5.37
CA GLU A 59 6.99 8.17 -5.41
C GLU A 59 8.16 8.92 -4.74
N THR A 60 8.14 10.26 -4.73
CA THR A 60 9.16 11.06 -4.02
C THR A 60 9.11 10.88 -2.50
N GLU A 61 7.92 10.80 -1.90
CA GLU A 61 7.71 10.51 -0.48
C GLU A 61 8.07 9.05 -0.20
N ALA A 62 7.62 8.13 -1.05
CA ALA A 62 7.90 6.69 -0.93
C ALA A 62 9.40 6.40 -0.87
N ARG A 63 10.22 7.02 -1.74
CA ARG A 63 11.67 6.88 -1.72
C ARG A 63 12.30 7.33 -0.40
N LYS A 64 11.84 8.45 0.17
CA LYS A 64 12.35 8.95 1.47
C LYS A 64 12.05 7.96 2.59
N ILE A 65 10.83 7.42 2.61
CA ILE A 65 10.42 6.43 3.61
C ILE A 65 11.22 5.15 3.44
N ARG A 66 11.34 4.60 2.23
CA ARG A 66 12.16 3.40 1.96
C ARG A 66 13.62 3.59 2.38
N ALA A 67 14.21 4.76 2.09
CA ALA A 67 15.58 5.08 2.51
C ALA A 67 15.73 5.15 4.04
N ALA A 68 14.76 5.75 4.74
CA ALA A 68 14.76 5.80 6.20
C ALA A 68 14.59 4.41 6.84
N LEU A 69 13.78 3.53 6.24
CA LEU A 69 13.54 2.19 6.73
C LEU A 69 14.67 1.20 6.42
N GLY A 70 15.35 1.35 5.28
CA GLY A 70 16.50 0.51 4.93
C GLY A 70 17.76 0.77 5.78
N ALA A 71 17.74 1.81 6.61
CA ALA A 71 18.79 2.10 7.59
C ALA A 71 18.57 1.43 8.96
N LEU A 72 17.48 0.67 9.12
CA LEU A 72 17.15 -0.13 10.31
C LEU A 72 17.60 -1.58 10.15
#